data_AF-A0A0P9LTH3-F1
#
_entry.id   AF-A0A0P9LTH3-F1
#
_cell.length_a   1.000
_cell.length_b   1.000
_cell.length_c   1.000
_cell.angle_alpha   90.00
_cell.angle_beta   90.00
_cell.angle_gamma   90.00
#
_symmetry.space_group_name_H-M   'P 1'
#
loop_
_entity.id
_entity.type
_entity.pdbx_description
1 polymer ?
#
loop_
_entity_poly.entity_id
_entity_poly.type
_entity_poly.pdbx_seq_one_letter_code
_entity_poly.pdbx_strand_id
1 'polypeptide(L)'
;WVGIGGFGPLFVGSHETVADLLQEWVEETDVDGFNLAYALTHETFIDAVDLLVPELQKRGVYKTEYAKGTLREKLFGEGPRLEAGHPGAAFRDLAAMHRTRQAESA
;
A
#
# COMPACT_ATOMS: atom_id res chain seq x y z
N TRP A 1 22.06 20.20 -0.56
CA TRP A 1 21.77 19.26 -1.66
C TRP A 1 21.24 18.00 -1.03
N VAL A 2 20.12 17.47 -1.53
CA VAL A 2 19.57 16.20 -1.02
C VAL A 2 19.90 15.15 -2.08
N GLY A 3 20.70 14.14 -1.71
CA GLY A 3 21.17 13.08 -2.60
C GLY A 3 20.12 11.97 -2.78
N ILE A 4 20.59 10.73 -2.83
CA ILE A 4 19.73 9.55 -2.89
C ILE A 4 18.86 9.48 -1.62
N GLY A 5 17.56 9.23 -1.79
CA GLY A 5 16.61 9.02 -0.68
C GLY A 5 15.81 10.26 -0.27
N GLY A 6 16.15 11.47 -0.73
CA GLY A 6 15.37 12.64 -0.35
C GLY A 6 15.43 12.87 1.17
N PHE A 7 14.25 13.01 1.78
CA PHE A 7 14.07 13.02 3.25
C PHE A 7 13.59 11.67 3.79
N GLY A 8 13.49 10.65 2.94
CA GLY A 8 13.09 9.31 3.34
C GLY A 8 14.25 8.49 3.91
N PRO A 9 13.95 7.40 4.63
CA PRO A 9 14.97 6.45 5.07
C PRO A 9 15.67 5.80 3.86
N LEU A 10 16.94 5.45 4.04
CA LEU A 10 17.73 4.73 3.04
C LEU A 10 18.20 3.40 3.64
N PHE A 11 17.78 2.30 3.03
CA PHE A 11 18.27 0.96 3.38
C PHE A 11 19.34 0.53 2.38
N VAL A 12 20.51 0.15 2.89
CA VAL A 12 21.66 -0.27 2.10
C VAL A 12 22.23 -1.55 2.69
N GLY A 13 22.32 -2.61 1.89
CA GLY A 13 22.81 -3.91 2.33
C GLY A 13 22.51 -5.01 1.30
N SER A 14 22.66 -6.26 1.72
CA SER A 14 22.16 -7.40 0.94
C SER A 14 20.64 -7.43 0.94
N HIS A 15 20.03 -8.24 0.07
CA HIS A 15 18.58 -8.47 0.08
C HIS A 15 18.09 -9.02 1.42
N GLU A 16 18.88 -9.86 2.10
CA GLU A 16 18.58 -10.33 3.47
C GLU A 16 18.56 -9.17 4.47
N THR A 17 19.59 -8.32 4.47
CA THR A 17 19.66 -7.15 5.36
C THR A 17 18.50 -6.18 5.11
N VAL A 18 18.17 -5.90 3.86
CA VAL A 18 17.05 -5.02 3.53
C VAL A 18 15.71 -5.66 3.94
N ALA A 19 15.55 -6.97 3.77
CA ALA A 19 14.35 -7.69 4.23
C ALA A 19 14.20 -7.68 5.76
N ASP A 20 15.32 -7.78 6.50
CA ASP A 20 15.34 -7.66 7.97
C ASP A 20 14.86 -6.27 8.39
N LEU A 21 15.43 -5.20 7.81
CA LEU A 21 15.08 -3.81 8.12
C LEU A 21 13.60 -3.48 7.79
N LEU A 22 13.07 -4.01 6.68
CA LEU A 22 11.66 -3.83 6.33
C LEU A 22 10.74 -4.50 7.35
N GLN A 23 11.09 -5.68 7.85
CA GLN A 23 10.30 -6.37 8.87
C GLN A 23 10.37 -5.70 10.23
N GLU A 24 11.57 -5.26 10.65
CA GLU A 24 11.74 -4.46 11.86
C GLU A 24 10.83 -3.22 11.84
N TRP A 25 10.77 -2.51 10.71
CA TRP A 25 9.87 -1.37 10.56
C TRP A 25 8.39 -1.75 10.69
N VAL A 26 7.95 -2.85 10.08
CA VAL A 26 6.56 -3.33 10.22
C VAL A 26 6.26 -3.66 11.68
N GLU A 27 7.14 -4.40 12.35
CA GLU A 27 6.97 -4.84 13.73
C GLU A 27 6.96 -3.67 14.74
N GLU A 28 7.82 -2.67 14.54
CA GLU A 28 7.96 -1.54 15.46
C GLU A 28 6.93 -0.44 15.22
N THR A 29 6.41 -0.30 14.00
CA THR A 29 5.60 0.87 13.62
C THR A 29 4.19 0.54 13.14
N ASP A 30 3.85 -0.74 12.97
CA ASP A 30 2.55 -1.22 12.49
C ASP A 30 2.19 -0.67 11.10
N VAL A 31 3.20 -0.46 10.25
CA VAL A 31 2.99 -0.06 8.85
C VAL A 31 2.59 -1.26 7.98
N ASP A 32 1.57 -1.09 7.13
CA ASP A 32 1.06 -2.17 6.27
C ASP A 32 1.89 -2.41 5.00
N GLY A 33 2.79 -1.48 4.65
CA GLY A 33 3.59 -1.60 3.45
C GLY A 33 4.40 -0.35 3.13
N PHE A 34 5.14 -0.43 2.01
CA PHE A 34 6.14 0.55 1.64
C PHE A 34 5.89 1.10 0.24
N ASN A 35 6.21 2.39 0.08
CA ASN A 35 6.32 3.01 -1.24
C ASN A 35 7.79 3.08 -1.64
N LEU A 36 8.23 2.23 -2.57
CA LEU A 36 9.65 2.13 -2.94
C LEU A 36 10.05 3.26 -3.90
N ALA A 37 10.95 4.12 -3.43
CA ALA A 37 11.68 5.07 -4.26
C ALA A 37 12.90 4.40 -4.90
N TYR A 38 13.35 4.92 -6.05
CA TYR A 38 14.49 4.37 -6.79
C TYR A 38 15.71 5.30 -6.74
N ALA A 39 16.90 4.71 -6.72
CA ALA A 39 18.14 5.42 -6.99
C ALA A 39 18.45 5.42 -8.49
N LEU A 40 18.17 4.31 -9.18
CA LEU A 40 18.35 4.11 -10.61
C LEU A 40 17.05 3.56 -11.23
N THR A 41 16.58 4.25 -12.26
CA THR A 41 15.52 3.73 -13.13
C THR A 41 16.20 2.99 -14.29
N HIS A 42 16.06 1.67 -14.44
CA HIS A 42 15.06 0.74 -13.87
C HIS A 42 15.64 -0.29 -12.89
N GLU A 43 16.95 -0.27 -12.70
CA GLU A 43 17.73 -1.31 -12.03
C GLU A 43 17.30 -1.51 -10.58
N THR A 44 16.93 -0.44 -9.86
CA THR A 44 16.44 -0.57 -8.48
C THR A 44 15.21 -1.48 -8.38
N PHE A 45 14.31 -1.42 -9.37
CA PHE A 45 13.14 -2.29 -9.36
C PHE A 45 13.45 -3.72 -9.79
N ILE A 46 14.42 -3.91 -10.69
CA ILE A 46 14.89 -5.24 -11.09
C ILE A 46 15.50 -5.94 -9.88
N ASP A 47 16.42 -5.29 -9.16
CA ASP A 47 17.05 -5.84 -7.96
C ASP A 47 16.01 -6.16 -6.88
N ALA A 48 15.01 -5.29 -6.69
CA ALA A 48 13.93 -5.55 -5.74
C ALA A 48 13.09 -6.78 -6.13
N VAL A 49 12.76 -6.94 -7.41
CA VAL A 49 11.96 -8.10 -7.88
C VAL A 49 12.78 -9.38 -7.89
N ASP A 50 14.02 -9.34 -8.33
CA ASP A 50 14.84 -10.54 -8.54
C ASP A 50 15.50 -11.03 -7.25
N LEU A 51 15.78 -10.14 -6.29
CA LEU A 51 16.51 -10.48 -5.06
C LEU A 51 15.64 -10.34 -3.80
N LEU A 52 14.94 -9.22 -3.64
CA LEU A 52 14.23 -8.93 -2.39
C LEU A 52 12.87 -9.64 -2.29
N VAL A 53 12.07 -9.65 -3.36
CA VAL A 53 10.75 -10.31 -3.36
C VAL A 53 10.85 -11.80 -3.03
N PRO A 54 11.78 -12.60 -3.59
CA PRO A 54 11.94 -14.01 -3.22
C PRO A 54 12.27 -14.21 -1.74
N GLU A 55 13.11 -13.35 -1.16
CA GLU A 55 13.46 -13.43 0.26
C GLU A 55 12.25 -13.09 1.16
N LEU A 56 11.47 -12.06 0.82
CA LEU A 56 10.23 -11.74 1.53
C LEU A 56 9.16 -12.84 1.39
N GLN A 57 9.06 -13.50 0.22
CA GLN A 57 8.17 -14.64 0.01
C GLN A 57 8.61 -15.87 0.83
N LYS A 58 9.92 -16.15 0.91
CA LYS A 58 10.48 -17.23 1.75
C LYS A 58 10.15 -17.03 3.23
N ARG A 59 10.07 -15.78 3.68
CA ARG A 59 9.67 -15.40 5.05
C ARG A 59 8.15 -15.39 5.28
N GLY A 60 7.36 -15.55 4.22
CA GLY A 60 5.89 -15.56 4.30
C GLY A 60 5.24 -14.19 4.49
N VAL A 61 6.00 -13.10 4.32
CA VAL A 61 5.52 -11.71 4.51
C VAL A 61 5.19 -11.00 3.19
N TYR A 62 5.35 -11.68 2.06
CA TYR A 62 4.98 -11.16 0.75
C TYR A 62 4.20 -12.20 -0.06
N LYS A 63 3.19 -11.74 -0.80
CA LYS A 63 2.32 -12.60 -1.59
C LYS A 63 3.09 -13.35 -2.68
N THR A 64 2.68 -14.59 -2.96
CA THR A 64 3.20 -15.42 -4.05
C THR A 64 2.34 -15.35 -5.31
N GLU A 65 1.07 -14.96 -5.16
CA GLU A 65 0.14 -14.76 -6.26
C GLU A 65 -0.80 -13.57 -5.97
N TYR A 66 -1.43 -13.06 -7.03
CA TYR A 66 -2.44 -12.01 -6.88
C TYR A 66 -3.79 -12.61 -6.54
N ALA A 67 -4.41 -12.15 -5.45
CA ALA A 67 -5.82 -12.38 -5.19
C ALA A 67 -6.69 -11.84 -6.36
N LYS A 68 -7.85 -12.45 -6.58
CA LYS A 68 -8.80 -11.97 -7.60
C LYS A 68 -9.46 -10.66 -7.18
N GLY A 69 -10.03 -9.94 -8.16
CA GLY A 69 -10.76 -8.71 -7.92
C GLY A 69 -9.95 -7.42 -8.14
N THR A 70 -10.59 -6.32 -7.78
CA THR A 70 -10.11 -4.94 -7.85
C THR A 70 -8.98 -4.67 -6.86
N LEU A 71 -8.30 -3.53 -7.03
CA LEU A 71 -7.26 -3.11 -6.08
C LEU A 71 -7.81 -2.93 -4.66
N ARG A 72 -9.03 -2.41 -4.51
CA ARG A 72 -9.66 -2.23 -3.19
C ARG A 72 -9.88 -3.57 -2.50
N GLU A 73 -10.39 -4.56 -3.22
CA GLU A 73 -10.59 -5.90 -2.68
C GLU A 73 -9.26 -6.53 -2.25
N LYS A 74 -8.19 -6.33 -3.04
CA LYS A 74 -6.85 -6.84 -2.73
C LYS A 74 -6.22 -6.20 -1.49
N LEU A 75 -6.53 -4.94 -1.19
CA LEU A 75 -5.95 -4.21 -0.06
C LEU A 75 -6.80 -4.30 1.21
N PHE A 76 -8.14 -4.31 1.08
CA PHE A 76 -9.05 -4.17 2.23
C PHE A 76 -10.02 -5.33 2.40
N GLY A 77 -10.20 -6.21 1.40
CA GLY A 77 -11.08 -7.39 1.51
C GLY A 77 -12.59 -7.15 1.54
N GLU A 78 -13.05 -5.93 1.81
CA GLU A 78 -14.47 -5.63 2.10
C GLU A 78 -15.32 -5.27 0.85
N GLY A 79 -14.74 -5.43 -0.33
CA GLY A 79 -15.45 -5.34 -1.62
C GLY A 79 -14.92 -4.24 -2.55
N PRO A 80 -15.56 -4.06 -3.73
CA PRO A 80 -15.05 -3.17 -4.77
C PRO A 80 -15.36 -1.68 -4.52
N ARG A 81 -16.10 -1.32 -3.47
CA ARG A 81 -16.53 0.06 -3.16
C ARG A 81 -16.05 0.51 -1.79
N LEU A 82 -16.01 1.81 -1.56
CA LEU A 82 -15.66 2.41 -0.26
C LEU A 82 -16.54 1.87 0.86
N GLU A 83 -15.99 1.52 2.01
CA GLU A 83 -16.76 0.96 3.13
C GLU A 83 -17.88 1.84 3.64
N ALA A 84 -18.85 1.24 4.34
CA ALA A 84 -20.00 1.97 4.89
C ALA A 84 -19.59 3.14 5.81
N GLY A 85 -18.49 2.99 6.56
CA GLY A 85 -17.93 4.04 7.43
C GLY A 85 -17.11 5.11 6.70
N HIS A 86 -16.77 4.91 5.43
CA HIS A 86 -15.98 5.89 4.68
C HIS A 86 -16.88 7.08 4.27
N PRO A 87 -16.45 8.35 4.45
CA PRO A 87 -17.29 9.52 4.15
C PRO A 87 -17.89 9.54 2.74
N GLY A 88 -17.10 9.09 1.74
CA GLY A 88 -17.56 8.94 0.36
C GLY A 88 -18.72 7.96 0.16
N ALA A 89 -18.97 7.02 1.08
CA ALA A 89 -20.09 6.09 0.98
C ALA A 89 -21.46 6.79 1.14
N ALA A 90 -21.51 7.92 1.84
CA ALA A 90 -22.72 8.75 1.97
C ALA A 90 -23.18 9.36 0.63
N PHE A 91 -22.30 9.39 -0.38
CA PHE A 91 -22.55 9.99 -1.69
C PHE A 91 -22.77 8.98 -2.81
N ARG A 92 -22.99 7.69 -2.48
CA ARG A 92 -23.24 6.64 -3.48
C ARG A 92 -24.55 6.86 -4.25
N ASP A 93 -25.56 7.42 -3.60
CA ASP A 93 -26.83 7.82 -4.21
C ASP A 93 -27.03 9.33 -4.02
N LEU A 94 -26.53 10.09 -4.99
CA LEU A 94 -26.66 11.55 -5.00
C LEU A 94 -28.12 11.99 -5.08
N ALA A 95 -28.99 11.22 -5.76
CA ALA A 95 -30.40 11.56 -5.89
C ALA A 95 -31.11 11.42 -4.54
N ALA A 96 -30.85 10.35 -3.78
CA ALA A 96 -31.34 10.21 -2.41
C ALA A 96 -30.81 11.32 -1.50
N MET A 97 -29.52 11.63 -1.59
CA MET A 97 -28.92 12.72 -0.81
C MET A 97 -29.60 14.07 -1.08
N HIS A 98 -29.86 14.41 -2.34
CA HIS A 98 -30.54 15.66 -2.70
C HIS A 98 -31.97 15.71 -2.15
N ARG A 99 -32.71 14.59 -2.16
CA ARG A 99 -34.05 14.50 -1.56
C ARG A 99 -34.03 14.73 -0.05
N THR A 100 -33.09 14.10 0.68
CA THR A 100 -32.96 14.29 2.14
C THR A 100 -32.65 15.74 2.49
N ARG A 101 -31.70 16.37 1.77
CA ARG A 101 -31.34 17.78 2.01
C ARG A 101 -32.49 18.76 1.74
N GLN A 102 -33.32 18.50 0.72
CA GLN A 102 -34.50 19.31 0.42
C GLN A 102 -35.56 19.19 1.52
N ALA A 103 -35.75 17.99 2.09
CA ALA A 103 -36.67 17.75 3.19
C ALA A 103 -36.21 18.40 4.52
N GLU A 104 -34.90 18.50 4.76
CA GLU A 104 -34.33 19.16 5.95
C GLU A 104 -34.37 20.70 5.88
N SER A 105 -34.55 21.27 4.69
CA SER A 105 -34.59 22.71 4.45
C SER A 105 -36.01 23.30 4.41
N ALA A 106 -37.03 22.45 4.55
CA ALA A 106 -38.46 22.79 4.54
C ALA A 106 -39.03 22.75 5.96
#